data_AF-R4HEJ7-F1
#
_entry.id   AF-R4HEJ7-F1
#
_cell.length_a   1.000
_cell.length_b   1.000
_cell.length_c   1.000
_cell.angle_alpha   90.00
_cell.angle_beta   90.00
_cell.angle_gamma   90.00
#
_symmetry.space_group_name_H-M   'P 1'
#
loop_
_entity.id
_entity.type
_entity.pdbx_description
1 polymer ?
#
loop_
_entity_poly.entity_id
_entity_poly.type
_entity_poly.pdbx_seq_one_letter_code
_entity_poly.pdbx_strand_id
1 'polypeptide(L)'
;VLLGLLSIWNVSFLGYPARAILPYSQALEKFAPHIQQVSMESNGKGVSIDGVPLPFEAGEIDFGEPGTNGQHSFYQLIHQGRVIPCDFIGSAKSQQPIYLKGEVVSNHDELMSNFFAQPDALAFGK
;
A
#
# COMPACT_ATOMS: atom_id res chain seq x y z
N VAL A 1 -3.76 -6.81 -15.21
CA VAL A 1 -3.72 -8.28 -15.06
C VAL A 1 -2.75 -8.72 -13.97
N LEU A 2 -1.44 -8.42 -14.08
CA LEU A 2 -0.44 -8.88 -13.10
C LEU A 2 -0.73 -8.48 -11.64
N LEU A 3 -1.06 -7.20 -11.37
CA LEU A 3 -1.42 -6.76 -10.01
C LEU A 3 -2.62 -7.51 -9.43
N GLY A 4 -3.63 -7.81 -10.26
CA GLY A 4 -4.79 -8.60 -9.83
C GLY A 4 -4.42 -10.05 -9.49
N LEU A 5 -3.50 -10.66 -10.25
CA LEU A 5 -3.00 -12.00 -9.94
C LEU A 5 -2.17 -12.02 -8.65
N LEU A 6 -1.37 -10.98 -8.38
CA LEU A 6 -0.62 -10.85 -7.13
C LEU A 6 -1.54 -10.69 -5.92
N SER A 7 -2.61 -9.89 -6.05
CA SER A 7 -3.64 -9.77 -5.02
C SER A 7 -4.28 -11.13 -4.71
N ILE A 8 -4.74 -11.86 -5.74
CA ILE A 8 -5.30 -13.21 -5.58
C ILE A 8 -4.29 -14.16 -4.93
N TRP A 9 -3.02 -14.13 -5.35
CA TRP A 9 -1.98 -14.95 -4.76
C TRP A 9 -1.80 -14.67 -3.26
N ASN A 10 -1.72 -13.40 -2.88
CA ASN A 10 -1.53 -13.01 -1.49
C ASN A 10 -2.77 -13.35 -0.63
N VAL A 11 -3.97 -13.03 -1.09
CA VAL A 11 -5.19 -13.22 -0.29
C VAL A 11 -5.66 -14.67 -0.28
N SER A 12 -5.75 -15.32 -1.44
CA SER A 12 -6.36 -16.65 -1.58
C SER A 12 -5.38 -17.81 -1.37
N PHE A 13 -4.08 -17.60 -1.64
CA PHE A 13 -3.08 -18.67 -1.50
C PHE A 13 -2.18 -18.50 -0.28
N LEU A 14 -1.73 -17.27 0.02
CA LEU A 14 -0.91 -16.99 1.21
C LEU A 14 -1.73 -16.61 2.45
N GLY A 15 -3.03 -16.33 2.29
CA GLY A 15 -3.93 -16.02 3.40
C GLY A 15 -3.65 -14.65 4.03
N TYR A 16 -3.14 -13.68 3.27
CA TYR A 16 -2.94 -12.30 3.72
C TYR A 16 -4.20 -11.47 3.44
N PRO A 17 -5.04 -11.18 4.45
CA PRO A 17 -6.38 -10.63 4.23
C PRO A 17 -6.39 -9.12 4.00
N ALA A 18 -5.27 -8.43 4.20
CA ALA A 18 -5.18 -6.98 4.15
C ALA A 18 -4.09 -6.53 3.19
N ARG A 19 -4.30 -5.38 2.56
CA ARG A 19 -3.32 -4.72 1.69
C ARG A 19 -3.18 -3.26 2.09
N ALA A 20 -1.94 -2.79 2.17
CA ALA A 20 -1.61 -1.40 2.45
C ALA A 20 -1.31 -0.63 1.15
N ILE A 21 -1.99 0.49 0.94
CA ILE A 21 -1.80 1.40 -0.20
C ILE A 21 -1.03 2.62 0.28
N LEU A 22 0.22 2.75 -0.14
CA LEU A 22 1.21 3.64 0.50
C LEU A 22 1.77 4.65 -0.50
N PRO A 23 1.03 5.73 -0.83
CA PRO A 23 1.51 6.74 -1.75
C PRO A 23 2.50 7.69 -1.06
N TYR A 24 3.74 7.77 -1.55
CA TYR A 24 4.75 8.74 -1.13
C TYR A 24 4.52 10.07 -1.83
N SER A 25 3.34 10.64 -1.58
CA SER A 25 2.89 11.93 -2.10
C SER A 25 1.67 12.39 -1.31
N GLN A 26 1.78 13.52 -0.60
CA GLN A 26 0.64 14.08 0.16
C GLN A 26 -0.54 14.43 -0.75
N ALA A 27 -0.29 14.78 -2.02
CA ALA A 27 -1.36 15.06 -2.99
C ALA A 27 -2.30 13.85 -3.24
N LEU A 28 -1.89 12.65 -2.83
CA LEU A 28 -2.67 11.41 -2.95
C LEU A 28 -3.34 10.99 -1.62
N GLU A 29 -3.51 11.89 -0.65
CA GLU A 29 -4.14 11.58 0.64
C GLU A 29 -5.53 10.95 0.55
N LYS A 30 -6.29 11.21 -0.53
CA LYS A 30 -7.61 10.60 -0.76
C LYS A 30 -7.59 9.40 -1.70
N PHE A 31 -6.40 8.97 -2.15
CA PHE A 31 -6.28 7.83 -3.05
C PHE A 31 -6.65 6.50 -2.36
N ALA A 32 -6.09 6.21 -1.19
CA ALA A 32 -6.42 4.99 -0.47
C ALA A 32 -7.93 4.88 -0.11
N PRO A 33 -8.59 5.94 0.42
CA PRO A 33 -10.04 5.95 0.61
C PRO A 33 -10.85 5.68 -0.66
N HIS A 34 -10.40 6.17 -1.82
CA HIS A 34 -11.07 5.87 -3.08
C HIS A 34 -10.93 4.38 -3.47
N ILE A 35 -9.70 3.83 -3.36
CA ILE A 35 -9.46 2.42 -3.68
C ILE A 35 -10.19 1.47 -2.73
N GLN A 36 -10.34 1.84 -1.45
CA GLN A 36 -11.15 1.10 -0.49
C GLN A 36 -12.54 0.81 -1.05
N GLN A 37 -13.24 1.85 -1.54
CA GLN A 37 -14.55 1.64 -2.15
C GLN A 37 -14.44 0.76 -3.40
N VAL A 38 -13.56 1.11 -4.34
CA VAL A 38 -13.43 0.41 -5.62
C VAL A 38 -13.19 -1.09 -5.42
N SER A 39 -12.32 -1.47 -4.50
CA SER A 39 -11.93 -2.85 -4.27
C SER A 39 -12.91 -3.58 -3.35
N MET A 40 -13.18 -3.02 -2.17
CA MET A 40 -13.93 -3.73 -1.13
C MET A 40 -15.42 -3.84 -1.48
N GLU A 41 -16.02 -2.81 -2.09
CA GLU A 41 -17.43 -2.86 -2.53
C GLU A 41 -17.62 -3.81 -3.73
N SER A 42 -16.62 -3.86 -4.63
CA SER A 42 -16.67 -4.73 -5.80
C SER A 42 -16.46 -6.20 -5.44
N ASN A 43 -15.43 -6.50 -4.64
CA ASN A 43 -14.92 -7.86 -4.46
C ASN A 43 -15.26 -8.49 -3.11
N GLY A 44 -15.71 -7.70 -2.12
CA GLY A 44 -16.16 -8.20 -0.81
C GLY A 44 -17.51 -8.91 -0.89
N LYS A 45 -17.52 -10.09 -1.51
CA LYS A 45 -18.74 -10.86 -1.83
C LYS A 45 -18.65 -12.26 -1.24
N GLY A 46 -19.78 -12.80 -0.80
CA GLY A 46 -19.90 -14.17 -0.27
C GLY A 46 -20.51 -15.18 -1.23
N VAL A 47 -20.88 -14.77 -2.45
CA VAL A 47 -21.55 -15.60 -3.45
C VAL A 47 -20.93 -15.39 -4.83
N SER A 48 -20.86 -16.45 -5.64
CA SER A 48 -20.39 -16.41 -7.02
C SER A 48 -21.42 -15.76 -7.95
N ILE A 49 -21.02 -15.53 -9.21
CA ILE A 49 -21.90 -14.99 -10.24
C ILE A 49 -23.12 -15.90 -10.54
N ASP A 50 -22.98 -17.20 -10.29
CA ASP A 50 -24.05 -18.20 -10.45
C ASP A 50 -24.96 -18.29 -9.20
N GLY A 51 -24.72 -17.46 -8.17
CA GLY A 51 -25.50 -17.43 -6.93
C GLY A 51 -25.11 -18.53 -5.92
N VAL A 52 -23.98 -19.21 -6.11
CA VAL A 52 -23.50 -20.26 -5.20
C VAL A 52 -22.62 -19.63 -4.11
N PRO A 53 -22.83 -19.97 -2.82
CA PRO A 53 -21.95 -19.51 -1.74
C PRO A 53 -20.47 -19.86 -1.99
N LEU A 54 -19.57 -18.91 -1.75
CA LEU A 54 -18.13 -19.12 -1.92
C LEU A 54 -17.57 -19.97 -0.76
N PRO A 55 -16.74 -20.99 -1.04
CA PRO A 55 -16.10 -21.80 0.00
C PRO A 55 -14.84 -21.15 0.60
N PHE A 56 -14.55 -19.90 0.23
CA PHE A 56 -13.39 -19.11 0.64
C PHE A 56 -13.79 -17.64 0.84
N GLU A 57 -12.95 -16.88 1.53
CA GLU A 57 -13.10 -15.42 1.66
C GLU A 57 -12.65 -14.72 0.37
N ALA A 58 -13.41 -13.74 -0.08
CA ALA A 58 -13.11 -12.95 -1.28
C ALA A 58 -12.96 -11.47 -0.94
N GLY A 59 -12.09 -10.81 -1.70
CA GLY A 59 -11.71 -9.42 -1.45
C GLY A 59 -10.66 -9.30 -0.35
N GLU A 60 -9.88 -8.22 -0.44
CA GLU A 60 -8.88 -7.84 0.54
C GLU A 60 -9.35 -6.61 1.32
N ILE A 61 -8.89 -6.46 2.56
CA ILE A 61 -9.13 -5.27 3.37
C ILE A 61 -8.08 -4.23 2.98
N ASP A 62 -8.51 -3.21 2.24
CA ASP A 62 -7.65 -2.11 1.81
C ASP A 62 -7.58 -1.01 2.88
N PHE A 63 -6.37 -0.55 3.17
CA PHE A 63 -6.14 0.63 4.00
C PHE A 63 -4.85 1.34 3.59
N GLY A 64 -4.63 2.56 4.06
CA GLY A 64 -3.42 3.27 3.72
C GLY A 64 -3.45 4.73 4.08
N GLU A 65 -2.25 5.30 4.19
CA GLU A 65 -1.99 6.72 4.41
C GLU A 65 -0.76 7.11 3.57
N PRO A 66 -0.61 8.38 3.18
CA PRO A 66 0.59 8.82 2.50
C PRO A 66 1.86 8.56 3.31
N GLY A 67 2.95 8.26 2.59
CA GLY A 67 4.30 8.31 3.14
C GLY A 67 4.76 9.76 3.32
N THR A 68 5.47 10.13 4.38
CA THR A 68 6.00 9.26 5.45
C THR A 68 5.04 9.08 6.64
N ASN A 69 3.86 9.71 6.63
CA ASN A 69 2.91 9.69 7.76
C ASN A 69 2.59 8.27 8.25
N GLY A 70 2.29 7.34 7.33
CA GLY A 70 2.02 5.94 7.68
C GLY A 70 3.16 5.23 8.41
N GLN A 71 4.41 5.63 8.17
CA GLN A 71 5.58 5.07 8.85
C GLN A 71 5.57 5.31 10.36
N HIS A 72 5.00 6.44 10.77
CA HIS A 72 4.88 6.85 12.16
C HIS A 72 3.54 6.47 12.78
N SER A 73 2.73 5.64 12.09
CA SER A 73 1.42 5.20 12.56
C SER A 73 1.36 3.68 12.71
N PHE A 74 1.49 2.93 11.61
CA PHE A 74 1.17 1.50 11.58
C PHE A 74 2.29 0.62 10.98
N TYR A 75 3.39 1.19 10.50
CA TYR A 75 4.50 0.41 9.94
C TYR A 75 5.16 -0.53 10.95
N GLN A 76 5.10 -0.23 12.25
CA GLN A 76 5.55 -1.15 13.29
C GLN A 76 4.87 -2.52 13.18
N LEU A 77 3.55 -2.54 12.91
CA LEU A 77 2.80 -3.77 12.73
C LEU A 77 3.14 -4.45 11.39
N ILE A 78 3.37 -3.68 10.32
CA ILE A 78 3.75 -4.22 9.02
C ILE A 78 5.12 -4.90 9.07
N HIS A 79 6.09 -4.30 9.78
CA HIS A 79 7.46 -4.83 9.87
C HIS A 79 7.61 -6.00 10.85
N GLN A 80 6.94 -5.96 12.00
CA GLN A 80 7.19 -6.93 13.10
C GLN A 80 5.95 -7.69 13.55
N GLY A 81 4.78 -7.37 13.00
CA GLY A 81 3.50 -7.96 13.38
C GLY A 81 2.96 -8.90 12.32
N ARG A 82 1.85 -8.51 11.70
CA ARG A 82 1.19 -9.30 10.65
C ARG A 82 1.79 -8.96 9.30
N VAL A 83 1.97 -9.98 8.46
CA VAL A 83 2.35 -9.75 7.06
C VAL A 83 1.20 -9.06 6.35
N ILE A 84 1.47 -7.87 5.83
CA ILE A 84 0.52 -7.06 5.04
C ILE A 84 1.24 -6.68 3.76
N PRO A 85 0.86 -7.23 2.59
CA PRO A 85 1.34 -6.78 1.30
C PRO A 85 1.15 -5.27 1.11
N CYS A 86 2.16 -4.61 0.57
CA CYS A 86 2.22 -3.14 0.44
C CYS A 86 2.37 -2.72 -1.02
N ASP A 87 1.46 -1.89 -1.51
CA ASP A 87 1.54 -1.21 -2.80
C ASP A 87 2.15 0.18 -2.60
N PHE A 88 3.44 0.32 -2.89
CA PHE A 88 4.18 1.57 -2.82
C PHE A 88 4.01 2.37 -4.11
N ILE A 89 3.59 3.64 -4.01
CA ILE A 89 3.38 4.53 -5.16
C ILE A 89 4.21 5.81 -4.95
N GLY A 90 5.10 6.14 -5.89
CA GLY A 90 5.94 7.33 -5.81
C GLY A 90 5.96 8.11 -7.12
N SER A 91 6.36 9.39 -7.07
CA SER A 91 6.56 10.22 -8.25
C SER A 91 8.04 10.60 -8.41
N ALA A 92 8.50 10.65 -9.67
CA ALA A 92 9.88 11.07 -9.96
C ALA A 92 10.12 12.57 -9.70
N LYS A 93 9.07 13.38 -9.64
CA LYS A 93 9.14 14.84 -9.44
C LYS A 93 8.06 15.30 -8.46
N SER A 94 8.40 16.28 -7.65
CA SER A 94 7.45 16.99 -6.80
C SER A 94 6.60 17.96 -7.62
N GLN A 95 5.33 18.13 -7.21
CA GLN A 95 4.47 19.22 -7.68
C GLN A 95 4.98 20.60 -7.21
N GLN A 96 5.69 20.64 -6.08
CA GLN A 96 6.28 21.83 -5.46
C GLN A 96 7.73 21.49 -5.05
N PRO A 97 8.70 21.61 -5.97
CA PRO A 97 10.09 21.29 -5.67
C PRO A 97 10.69 22.32 -4.70
N ILE A 98 11.30 21.85 -3.61
CA ILE A 98 11.96 22.68 -2.61
C ILE A 98 13.39 22.18 -2.43
N TYR A 99 14.34 23.12 -2.52
CA TYR A 99 15.75 22.91 -2.18
C TYR A 99 16.24 24.12 -1.40
N LEU A 100 16.76 23.89 -0.19
CA LEU A 100 17.27 24.92 0.69
C LEU A 100 18.80 24.91 0.68
N LYS A 101 19.41 26.10 0.62
CA LYS A 101 20.87 26.22 0.63
C LYS A 101 21.42 25.67 1.95
N GLY A 102 22.33 24.70 1.87
CA GLY A 102 22.95 24.05 3.03
C GLY A 102 22.38 22.67 3.34
N GLU A 103 21.24 22.31 2.76
CA GLU A 103 20.69 20.94 2.85
C GLU A 103 21.39 20.00 1.88
N VAL A 104 21.58 18.74 2.33
CA VAL A 104 22.28 17.70 1.58
C VAL A 104 21.48 17.25 0.36
N VAL A 105 20.16 17.18 0.51
CA VAL A 105 19.21 16.69 -0.51
C VAL A 105 18.01 17.64 -0.61
N SER A 106 17.24 17.53 -1.70
CA SER A 106 15.96 18.22 -1.79
C SER A 106 14.91 17.59 -0.87
N ASN A 107 13.86 18.33 -0.53
CA ASN A 107 12.76 17.77 0.28
C ASN A 107 12.08 16.57 -0.40
N HIS A 108 12.06 16.54 -1.74
CA HIS A 108 11.50 15.41 -2.50
C HIS A 108 12.42 14.20 -2.44
N ASP A 109 13.74 14.40 -2.52
CA ASP A 109 14.70 13.30 -2.39
C ASP A 109 14.70 12.72 -0.98
N GLU A 110 14.50 13.54 0.06
CA GLU A 110 14.32 13.07 1.43
C GLU A 110 13.05 12.22 1.59
N LEU A 111 11.94 12.63 0.96
CA LEU A 111 10.73 11.80 0.90
C LEU A 111 10.99 10.46 0.17
N MET A 112 11.70 10.51 -0.96
CA MET A 112 11.95 9.33 -1.79
C MET A 112 13.02 8.39 -1.21
N SER A 113 13.94 8.88 -0.37
CA SER A 113 14.89 8.02 0.35
C SER A 113 14.14 6.94 1.14
N ASN A 114 13.03 7.34 1.77
CA ASN A 114 12.15 6.44 2.50
C ASN A 114 11.35 5.50 1.57
N PHE A 115 10.89 6.00 0.42
CA PHE A 115 10.16 5.19 -0.57
C PHE A 115 10.98 3.99 -1.03
N PHE A 116 12.29 4.16 -1.25
CA PHE A 116 13.17 3.07 -1.66
C PHE A 116 13.59 2.17 -0.48
N ALA A 117 13.84 2.75 0.69
CA ALA A 117 14.30 1.99 1.86
C ALA A 117 13.24 1.02 2.41
N GLN A 118 11.97 1.40 2.38
CA GLN A 118 10.90 0.64 3.04
C GLN A 118 10.60 -0.73 2.38
N PRO A 119 10.46 -0.85 1.04
CA PRO A 119 10.33 -2.15 0.39
C PRO A 119 11.50 -3.09 0.65
N ASP A 120 12.74 -2.59 0.61
CA ASP A 120 13.94 -3.39 0.89
C ASP A 120 13.96 -3.86 2.34
N ALA A 121 13.64 -2.97 3.29
CA ALA A 121 13.54 -3.34 4.70
C ALA A 121 12.47 -4.42 4.94
N LEU A 122 11.33 -4.36 4.24
CA LEU A 122 10.29 -5.41 4.33
C LEU A 122 10.72 -6.73 3.70
N ALA A 123 11.43 -6.68 2.57
CA ALA A 123 11.87 -7.88 1.85
C ALA A 123 13.01 -8.61 2.56
N PHE A 124 13.97 -7.87 3.11
CA PHE A 124 15.22 -8.42 3.64
C PHE A 124 15.27 -8.44 5.16
N GLY A 125 14.41 -7.69 5.84
CA GLY A 125 14.42 -7.58 7.29
C GLY A 125 15.77 -7.10 7.85
N LYS A 126 16.05 -7.52 9.08
CA LYS A 126 17.36 -7.43 9.70
C LYS A 126 17.61 -8.65 10.57
#